data_AF-A0A2M7KXM8-F1
#
_entry.id   AF-A0A2M7KXM8-F1
#
_cell.length_a   1.000
_cell.length_b   1.000
_cell.length_c   1.000
_cell.angle_alpha   90.00
_cell.angle_beta   90.00
_cell.angle_gamma   90.00
#
_symmetry.space_group_name_H-M   'P 1'
#
loop_
_entity.id
_entity.type
_entity.pdbx_description
1 polymer ?
#
loop_
_entity_poly.entity_id
_entity_poly.type
_entity_poly.pdbx_seq_one_letter_code
_entity_poly.pdbx_strand_id
1 'polypeptide(L)'
;MGPETLSPVISSRLVQQFVAATVEEVGVEKLALVLADVNLSPSAIEPENLGGMDNRAAAELYARLQQALRMYYGRGARGILLRIGRGLWQR
;
A
#
# COMPACT_ATOMS: atom_id res chain seq x y z
N MET A 1 -28.47 -11.95 -14.72
CA MET A 1 -27.30 -11.07 -14.54
C MET A 1 -27.25 -10.70 -13.08
N GLY A 2 -26.33 -11.31 -12.31
CA GLY A 2 -26.08 -10.87 -10.94
C GLY A 2 -25.41 -9.50 -10.98
N PRO A 3 -25.46 -8.70 -9.90
CA PRO A 3 -24.68 -7.49 -9.82
C PRO A 3 -23.21 -7.91 -9.93
N GLU A 4 -22.60 -7.55 -11.06
CA GLU A 4 -21.17 -7.55 -11.24
C GLU A 4 -20.66 -6.57 -10.18
N THR A 5 -20.33 -7.10 -9.01
CA THR A 5 -19.68 -6.34 -7.95
C THR A 5 -18.45 -5.75 -8.59
N LEU A 6 -18.50 -4.44 -8.84
CA LEU A 6 -17.37 -3.64 -9.27
C LEU A 6 -16.34 -3.69 -8.15
N SER A 7 -15.59 -4.79 -8.08
CA SER A 7 -14.43 -4.89 -7.22
C SER A 7 -13.51 -3.77 -7.65
N PRO A 8 -13.09 -2.88 -6.74
CA PRO A 8 -12.19 -1.79 -7.09
C PRO A 8 -10.97 -2.38 -7.78
N VAL A 9 -10.73 -1.96 -9.03
CA VAL A 9 -9.60 -2.43 -9.82
C VAL A 9 -8.34 -1.73 -9.31
N ILE A 10 -7.75 -2.31 -8.28
CA ILE A 10 -6.42 -1.91 -7.82
C ILE A 10 -5.42 -2.61 -8.74
N SER A 11 -4.70 -1.82 -9.55
CA SER A 11 -3.66 -2.36 -10.43
C SER A 11 -2.34 -2.52 -9.69
N SER A 12 -1.52 -3.47 -10.15
CA SER A 12 -0.11 -3.61 -9.72
C SER A 12 0.63 -2.26 -9.77
N ARG A 13 0.43 -1.45 -10.82
CA ARG A 13 1.03 -0.11 -10.96
C ARG A 13 0.63 0.85 -9.84
N LEU A 14 -0.65 0.86 -9.45
CA LEU A 14 -1.11 1.70 -8.35
C LEU A 14 -0.44 1.30 -7.03
N VAL A 15 -0.27 0.00 -6.79
CA VAL A 15 0.42 -0.49 -5.58
C VAL A 15 1.89 -0.09 -5.59
N GLN A 16 2.57 -0.21 -6.73
CA GLN A 16 3.96 0.25 -6.88
C GLN A 16 4.10 1.74 -6.55
N GLN A 17 3.21 2.57 -7.07
CA GLN A 17 3.19 4.00 -6.78
C GLN A 17 2.90 4.27 -5.29
N PHE A 18 1.98 3.51 -4.69
CA PHE A 18 1.67 3.61 -3.26
C PHE A 18 2.87 3.25 -2.39
N VAL A 19 3.57 2.16 -2.69
CA VAL A 19 4.81 1.76 -1.99
C VAL A 19 5.86 2.85 -2.13
N ALA A 20 6.10 3.37 -3.35
CA ALA A 20 7.08 4.42 -3.58
C ALA A 20 6.76 5.71 -2.80
N ALA A 21 5.51 6.16 -2.84
CA ALA A 21 5.06 7.33 -2.08
C ALA A 21 5.13 7.09 -0.56
N THR A 22 4.91 5.87 -0.09
CA THR A 22 5.07 5.50 1.32
C THR A 22 6.54 5.58 1.73
N VAL A 23 7.45 5.03 0.92
CA VAL A 23 8.90 5.11 1.17
C VAL A 23 9.37 6.56 1.24
N GLU A 24 8.90 7.43 0.35
CA GLU A 24 9.23 8.86 0.37
C GLU A 24 8.72 9.56 1.64
N GLU A 25 7.51 9.24 2.09
CA GLU A 25 6.89 9.88 3.24
C GLU A 25 7.47 9.42 4.59
N VAL A 26 7.74 8.11 4.77
CA VAL A 26 8.16 7.57 6.07
C VAL A 26 9.58 7.06 6.12
N GLY A 27 10.21 6.80 4.97
CA GLY A 27 11.54 6.19 4.86
C GLY A 27 11.51 4.65 4.91
N VAL A 28 12.50 4.02 4.29
CA VAL A 28 12.61 2.55 4.14
C VAL A 28 12.67 1.84 5.50
N GLU A 29 13.46 2.36 6.44
CA GLU A 29 13.64 1.76 7.77
C GLU A 29 12.33 1.72 8.57
N LYS A 30 11.57 2.83 8.57
CA LYS A 30 10.27 2.88 9.24
C LYS A 30 9.24 2.02 8.53
N LEU A 31 9.28 1.95 7.20
CA LEU A 31 8.38 1.09 6.45
C LEU A 31 8.58 -0.38 6.85
N ALA A 32 9.82 -0.85 7.03
CA ALA A 32 10.08 -2.21 7.51
C ALA A 32 9.42 -2.49 8.88
N LEU A 33 9.45 -1.52 9.80
CA LEU A 33 8.76 -1.63 11.10
C LEU A 33 7.24 -1.66 10.95
N VAL A 34 6.67 -0.82 10.07
CA VAL A 34 5.23 -0.80 9.77
C VAL A 34 4.77 -2.15 9.22
N LEU A 35 5.55 -2.78 8.33
CA LEU A 35 5.18 -4.07 7.73
C LEU A 35 5.13 -5.22 8.75
N ALA A 36 5.98 -5.17 9.79
CA ALA A 36 6.00 -6.16 10.84
C ALA A 36 4.65 -6.25 11.61
N ASP A 37 3.96 -5.12 11.80
CA ASP A 37 2.68 -5.07 12.53
C ASP A 37 1.56 -5.90 11.89
N VAL A 38 1.65 -6.17 10.58
CA VAL A 38 0.68 -6.98 9.84
C VAL A 38 1.27 -8.30 9.32
N ASN A 39 2.41 -8.72 9.88
CA ASN A 39 3.18 -9.89 9.44
C ASN A 39 3.38 -9.90 7.91
N LEU A 40 3.72 -8.74 7.33
CA LEU A 40 4.10 -8.64 5.93
C LEU A 40 5.62 -8.65 5.82
N SER A 41 6.16 -9.53 4.98
CA SER A 41 7.60 -9.54 4.69
C SER A 41 8.01 -8.24 3.97
N PRO A 42 9.16 -7.63 4.29
CA PRO A 42 9.73 -6.55 3.50
C PRO A 42 9.89 -6.90 2.01
N SER A 43 10.13 -8.17 1.69
CA SER A 43 10.22 -8.61 0.30
C SER A 43 8.90 -8.46 -0.46
N ALA A 44 7.75 -8.45 0.23
CA ALA A 44 6.44 -8.29 -0.42
C ALA A 44 6.24 -6.92 -1.08
N ILE A 45 7.08 -5.94 -0.76
CA ILE A 45 7.08 -4.61 -1.38
C ILE A 45 8.29 -4.36 -2.29
N GLU A 46 9.11 -5.39 -2.56
CA GLU A 46 10.20 -5.28 -3.50
C GLU A 46 9.66 -5.14 -4.94
N PRO A 47 10.30 -4.31 -5.79
CA PRO A 47 9.80 -4.05 -7.14
C PRO A 47 9.54 -5.30 -7.98
N GLU A 48 10.37 -6.34 -7.82
CA GLU A 48 10.23 -7.63 -8.48
C GLU A 48 8.95 -8.39 -8.08
N ASN A 49 8.54 -8.31 -6.82
CA ASN A 49 7.32 -8.95 -6.31
C ASN A 49 6.08 -8.09 -6.57
N LEU A 50 6.28 -6.79 -6.79
CA LEU A 50 5.21 -5.88 -7.17
C LEU A 50 4.82 -5.98 -8.64
N GLY A 51 5.76 -6.37 -9.51
CA GLY A 51 5.52 -6.57 -10.93
C GLY A 51 4.64 -7.78 -11.22
N GLY A 52 3.59 -7.61 -12.03
CA GLY A 52 2.78 -8.73 -12.51
C GLY A 52 1.71 -9.25 -11.54
N MET A 53 1.45 -8.54 -10.43
CA MET A 53 0.29 -8.85 -9.59
C MET A 53 -1.02 -8.71 -10.38
N ASP A 54 -1.91 -9.69 -10.20
CA ASP A 54 -3.30 -9.55 -10.62
C ASP A 54 -4.04 -8.53 -9.74
N ASN A 55 -5.24 -8.14 -10.16
CA ASN A 55 -6.02 -7.12 -9.47
C ASN A 55 -6.42 -7.52 -8.04
N ARG A 56 -6.54 -8.83 -7.76
CA ARG A 56 -6.92 -9.33 -6.44
C ARG A 56 -5.73 -9.24 -5.48
N ALA A 57 -4.56 -9.73 -5.88
CA ALA A 57 -3.32 -9.64 -5.13
C ALA A 57 -2.94 -8.18 -4.87
N ALA A 58 -3.09 -7.32 -5.88
CA ALA A 58 -2.82 -5.89 -5.75
C ALA A 58 -3.79 -5.21 -4.75
N ALA A 59 -5.09 -5.52 -4.82
CA ALA A 59 -6.07 -4.99 -3.87
C ALA A 59 -5.80 -5.46 -2.43
N GLU A 60 -5.45 -6.73 -2.25
CA GLU A 60 -5.12 -7.30 -0.96
C GLU A 60 -3.86 -6.65 -0.36
N LEU A 61 -2.78 -6.54 -1.13
CA LEU A 61 -1.56 -5.89 -0.67
C LEU A 61 -1.81 -4.42 -0.33
N TYR A 62 -2.54 -3.69 -1.17
CA TYR A 62 -2.91 -2.30 -0.90
C TYR A 62 -3.68 -2.16 0.42
N ALA A 63 -4.67 -3.01 0.66
CA ALA A 63 -5.44 -3.00 1.90
C ALA A 63 -4.57 -3.31 3.13
N ARG A 64 -3.70 -4.32 3.04
CA ARG A 64 -2.77 -4.70 4.11
C ARG A 64 -1.78 -3.59 4.44
N LEU A 65 -1.24 -2.89 3.43
CA LEU A 65 -0.35 -1.74 3.63
C LEU A 65 -1.07 -0.60 4.35
N GLN A 66 -2.30 -0.27 3.94
CA GLN A 66 -3.05 0.76 4.65
C GLN A 66 -3.42 0.34 6.09
N GLN A 67 -3.71 -0.94 6.32
CA GLN A 67 -3.96 -1.47 7.66
C GLN A 67 -2.72 -1.33 8.54
N ALA A 68 -1.55 -1.70 8.02
CA ALA A 68 -0.26 -1.59 8.69
C ALA A 68 0.02 -0.15 9.12
N LEU A 69 -0.14 0.80 8.20
CA LEU A 69 0.01 2.23 8.50
C LEU A 69 -0.96 2.70 9.59
N ARG A 70 -2.19 2.19 9.60
CA ARG A 70 -3.18 2.54 10.64
C ARG A 70 -2.85 1.94 12.00
N MET A 71 -2.34 0.70 12.04
CA MET A 71 -1.91 0.04 13.27
C MET A 71 -0.71 0.76 13.87
N TYR A 72 0.33 0.97 13.06
CA TYR A 72 1.59 1.55 13.53
C TYR A 72 1.44 3.00 14.00
N TYR A 73 0.73 3.85 13.24
CA TYR A 73 0.62 5.28 13.55
C TYR A 73 -0.62 5.67 14.36
N GLY A 74 -1.59 4.76 14.53
CA GLY A 74 -2.85 5.01 15.22
C GLY A 74 -3.54 6.29 14.73
N ARG A 75 -3.75 7.26 15.63
CA ARG A 75 -4.38 8.56 15.31
C ARG A 75 -3.61 9.37 14.25
N GLY A 76 -2.29 9.21 14.15
CA GLY A 76 -1.45 9.89 13.17
C GLY A 76 -1.58 9.36 11.73
N ALA A 77 -2.13 8.15 11.56
CA ALA A 77 -2.20 7.46 10.28
C ALA A 77 -2.99 8.25 9.22
N ARG A 78 -4.04 8.98 9.61
CA ARG A 78 -4.84 9.80 8.69
C ARG A 78 -3.98 10.86 7.98
N GLY A 79 -3.10 11.54 8.72
CA GLY A 79 -2.24 12.58 8.14
C GLY A 79 -1.22 11.99 7.16
N ILE A 80 -0.65 10.84 7.53
CA ILE A 80 0.32 10.11 6.69
C ILE A 80 -0.35 9.62 5.40
N LEU A 81 -1.50 8.95 5.49
CA LEU A 81 -2.24 8.46 4.32
C LEU A 81 -2.64 9.60 3.37
N LEU A 82 -2.97 10.79 3.88
CA LEU A 82 -3.26 11.95 3.06
C LEU A 82 -2.04 12.47 2.30
N ARG A 83 -0.85 12.45 2.91
CA ARG A 83 0.40 12.86 2.25
C ARG A 83 0.87 11.84 1.22
N ILE A 84 0.81 10.54 1.56
CA ILE A 84 1.04 9.44 0.61
C ILE A 84 0.09 9.58 -0.58
N GLY A 85 -1.22 9.73 -0.30
CA GLY A 85 -2.25 9.90 -1.34
C GLY A 85 -1.96 11.10 -2.24
N ARG A 86 -1.56 12.24 -1.67
CA ARG A 86 -1.15 13.42 -2.44
C ARG A 86 0.05 13.12 -3.35
N GLY A 87 1.05 12.38 -2.86
CA GLY A 87 2.22 11.94 -3.62
C GLY A 87 1.91 11.02 -4.81
N LEU A 88 0.73 10.40 -4.85
CA LEU A 88 0.27 9.60 -6.01
C LEU A 88 -0.28 10.46 -7.14
N TRP A 89 -0.93 11.57 -6.80
CA TRP A 89 -1.64 12.43 -7.77
C TRP A 89 -0.82 13.63 -8.24
N GLN A 90 0.27 13.96 -7.54
CA GLN A 90 1.18 15.05 -7.90
C GLN A 90 2.37 14.59 -8.75
N ARG A 91 2.37 13.33 -9.19
CA ARG A 91 3.41 12.71 -10.03
C ARG A 91 2.97 12.57 -11.48
#